data_AF-A0AAU6MVB5-F1
#
_entry.id   AF-A0AAU6MVB5-F1
#
_cell.length_a   1.000
_cell.length_b   1.000
_cell.length_c   1.000
_cell.angle_alpha   90.00
_cell.angle_beta   90.00
_cell.angle_gamma   90.00
#
_symmetry.space_group_name_H-M   'P 1'
#
loop_
_entity.id
_entity.type
_entity.pdbx_description
1 polymer ?
#
loop_
_entity_poly.entity_id
_entity_poly.type
_entity_poly.pdbx_seq_one_letter_code
_entity_poly.pdbx_strand_id
1 'polypeptide(L)'
;MTDANTTPTGRCYCGCNTEVGFGRLFAAGHDKVAEAAYLAVHHNSSVAELLISQGYGPDNPVVDAAVEKGGWQKCDHCDYKGAPASIRNHMTKVQKAEKSQRESLEKSLRALGGTWDPSRGMQTLRDAGYHPSEKYIRDVYRKLAVAGLLEKIDENRAIYFVIEQ
;
A
#
# COMPACT_ATOMS: atom_id res chain seq x y z
N MET A 1 -22.99 23.73 -3.10
CA MET A 1 -22.11 23.20 -2.04
C MET A 1 -21.82 24.36 -1.12
N THR A 2 -22.33 24.34 0.11
CA THR A 2 -22.09 25.42 1.07
C THR A 2 -20.66 25.33 1.57
N ASP A 3 -19.88 26.37 1.34
CA ASP A 3 -18.55 26.56 1.93
C ASP A 3 -18.72 26.57 3.46
N ALA A 4 -18.55 25.41 4.09
CA ALA A 4 -18.56 25.29 5.53
C ALA A 4 -17.33 26.02 6.05
N ASN A 5 -17.55 27.21 6.60
CA ASN A 5 -16.49 28.08 7.08
C ASN A 5 -15.85 27.47 8.34
N THR A 6 -14.80 26.65 8.17
CA THR A 6 -13.98 26.09 9.25
C THR A 6 -13.05 27.14 9.86
N THR A 7 -13.57 28.30 10.24
CA THR A 7 -12.77 29.34 10.90
C THR A 7 -12.42 28.88 12.32
N PRO A 8 -11.13 28.79 12.70
CA PRO A 8 -10.75 28.43 14.07
C PRO A 8 -11.26 29.47 15.07
N THR A 9 -12.00 29.03 16.09
CA THR A 9 -12.58 29.89 17.14
C THR A 9 -11.65 30.10 18.33
N GLY A 10 -10.47 29.47 18.32
CA GLY A 10 -9.60 29.35 19.49
C GLY A 10 -10.09 28.36 20.54
N ARG A 11 -11.24 27.70 20.33
CA ARG A 11 -11.79 26.67 21.23
C ARG A 11 -11.99 25.34 20.52
N CYS A 12 -11.87 24.26 21.29
CA CYS A 12 -12.01 22.90 20.78
C CYS A 12 -13.43 22.63 20.26
N TYR A 13 -13.53 22.19 19.01
CA TYR A 13 -14.78 21.90 18.31
C TYR A 13 -15.56 20.71 18.89
N CYS A 14 -14.95 19.86 19.73
CA CYS A 14 -15.70 18.80 20.43
C CYS A 14 -16.67 19.34 21.51
N GLY A 15 -16.64 20.65 21.80
CA GLY A 15 -17.55 21.28 22.77
C GLY A 15 -17.04 21.35 24.20
N CYS A 16 -15.83 20.85 24.50
CA CYS A 16 -15.25 20.89 25.86
C CYS A 16 -14.73 22.27 26.28
N ASN A 17 -14.81 23.28 25.41
CA ASN A 17 -14.33 24.66 25.60
C ASN A 17 -12.83 24.85 25.86
N THR A 18 -12.03 23.79 25.86
CA THR A 18 -10.56 23.86 25.93
C THR A 18 -10.02 24.79 24.86
N GLU A 19 -9.13 25.70 25.27
CA GLU A 19 -8.43 26.59 24.33
C GLU A 19 -7.46 25.78 23.47
N VAL A 20 -7.43 26.09 22.17
CA VAL A 20 -6.56 25.42 21.20
C VAL A 20 -5.65 26.43 20.52
N GLY A 21 -4.43 26.00 20.21
CA GLY A 21 -3.45 26.85 19.53
C GLY A 21 -3.91 27.32 18.15
N PHE A 22 -3.29 28.39 17.66
CA PHE A 22 -3.59 29.02 16.39
C PHE A 22 -3.66 28.00 15.24
N GLY A 23 -4.71 28.11 14.41
CA GLY A 23 -4.94 27.23 13.26
C GLY A 23 -5.45 25.82 13.59
N ARG A 24 -5.66 25.48 14.88
CA ARG A 24 -6.24 24.18 15.27
C ARG A 24 -7.73 24.28 15.54
N LEU A 25 -8.46 23.22 15.21
CA LEU A 25 -9.90 23.07 15.51
C LEU A 25 -10.14 22.18 16.74
N PHE A 26 -9.23 21.26 17.05
CA PHE A 26 -9.36 20.30 18.14
C PHE A 26 -8.16 20.34 19.08
N ALA A 27 -8.42 20.07 20.36
CA ALA A 27 -7.37 19.65 21.29
C ALA A 27 -6.84 18.27 20.88
N ALA A 28 -5.66 17.88 21.37
CA ALA A 28 -5.02 16.62 20.97
C ALA A 28 -5.95 15.42 21.27
N GLY A 29 -6.27 14.63 20.24
CA GLY A 29 -7.13 13.45 20.33
C GLY A 29 -8.65 13.73 20.40
N HIS A 30 -9.06 15.00 20.48
CA HIS A 30 -10.48 15.36 20.61
C HIS A 30 -11.24 15.32 19.29
N ASP A 31 -10.55 15.22 18.15
CA ASP A 31 -11.14 14.94 16.84
C ASP A 31 -11.88 13.59 16.86
N LYS A 32 -11.27 12.57 17.45
CA LYS A 32 -11.89 11.23 17.61
C LYS A 32 -13.03 11.22 18.61
N VAL A 33 -12.94 12.03 19.66
CA VAL A 33 -14.06 12.22 20.61
C VAL A 33 -15.26 12.84 19.90
N ALA A 34 -15.03 13.89 19.09
CA ALA A 34 -16.09 14.54 18.33
C ALA A 34 -16.70 13.59 17.27
N GLU A 35 -15.88 12.83 16.56
CA GLU A 35 -16.34 11.81 15.59
C GLU A 35 -17.21 10.74 16.26
N ALA A 36 -16.80 10.22 17.42
CA ALA A 36 -17.57 9.23 18.17
C ALA A 36 -18.89 9.81 18.69
N ALA A 37 -18.89 11.05 19.20
CA ALA A 37 -20.11 11.74 19.63
C ALA A 37 -21.08 11.97 18.45
N TYR A 38 -20.56 12.35 17.28
CA TYR A 38 -21.34 12.46 16.06
C TYR A 38 -22.01 11.14 15.68
N LEU A 39 -21.26 10.03 15.70
CA LEU A 39 -21.81 8.69 15.43
C LEU A 39 -22.88 8.30 16.46
N ALA A 40 -22.71 8.63 17.73
CA ALA A 40 -23.70 8.34 18.77
C ALA A 40 -25.02 9.10 18.55
N VAL A 41 -24.95 10.35 18.11
CA VAL A 41 -26.14 11.18 17.87
C VAL A 41 -26.87 10.82 16.57
N HIS A 42 -26.12 10.46 15.52
CA HIS A 42 -26.68 10.35 14.17
C HIS A 42 -26.77 8.91 13.62
N HIS A 43 -25.98 7.98 14.16
CA HIS A 43 -25.76 6.66 13.55
C HIS A 43 -25.65 5.53 14.58
N ASN A 44 -26.32 5.65 15.74
CA ASN A 44 -26.34 4.62 16.78
C ASN A 44 -24.94 4.10 17.18
N SER A 45 -23.93 4.97 17.18
CA SER A 45 -22.52 4.62 17.42
C SER A 45 -21.93 3.60 16.42
N SER A 46 -22.52 3.46 15.23
CA SER A 46 -22.15 2.48 14.21
C SER A 46 -21.56 3.15 12.97
N VAL A 47 -20.27 2.91 12.72
CA VAL A 47 -19.62 3.33 11.47
C VAL A 47 -20.26 2.63 10.27
N ALA A 48 -20.69 1.38 10.42
CA ALA A 48 -21.36 0.66 9.34
C ALA A 48 -22.68 1.34 8.94
N GLU A 49 -23.47 1.79 9.93
CA GLU A 49 -24.72 2.52 9.66
C GLU A 49 -24.45 3.88 9.00
N LEU A 50 -23.42 4.62 9.44
CA LEU A 50 -22.96 5.82 8.74
C LEU A 50 -22.62 5.49 7.28
N LEU A 51 -21.78 4.50 7.02
CA LEU A 51 -21.35 4.15 5.66
C LEU A 51 -22.52 3.77 4.76
N ILE A 52 -23.45 2.94 5.26
CA ILE A 52 -24.68 2.58 4.56
C ILE A 52 -25.53 3.81 4.26
N SER A 53 -25.68 4.74 5.22
CA SER A 53 -26.43 5.99 5.03
C SER A 53 -25.83 6.89 3.94
N GLN A 54 -24.53 6.74 3.66
CA GLN A 54 -23.81 7.45 2.60
C GLN A 54 -23.70 6.64 1.30
N GLY A 55 -24.33 5.47 1.23
CA GLY A 55 -24.35 4.60 0.06
C GLY A 55 -23.12 3.71 -0.12
N TYR A 56 -22.26 3.59 0.90
CA TYR A 56 -21.09 2.70 0.87
C TYR A 56 -21.39 1.33 1.47
N GLY A 57 -20.69 0.30 1.01
CA GLY A 57 -20.84 -1.07 1.46
C GLY A 57 -19.82 -2.01 0.80
N PRO A 58 -19.97 -3.34 0.93
CA PRO A 58 -19.07 -4.33 0.32
C PRO A 58 -18.94 -4.19 -1.20
N ASP A 59 -20.05 -3.85 -1.88
CA ASP A 59 -20.09 -3.67 -3.34
C ASP A 59 -19.82 -2.22 -3.79
N ASN A 60 -19.72 -1.28 -2.85
CA ASN A 60 -19.34 0.12 -3.10
C ASN A 60 -18.38 0.61 -2.00
N PRO A 61 -17.10 0.22 -2.04
CA PRO A 61 -16.18 0.45 -0.93
C PRO A 61 -15.81 1.93 -0.76
N VAL A 62 -15.97 2.47 0.45
CA VAL A 62 -15.58 3.87 0.76
C VAL A 62 -14.09 4.14 0.52
N VAL A 63 -13.24 3.11 0.67
CA VAL A 63 -11.80 3.20 0.40
C VAL A 63 -11.53 3.44 -1.08
N ASP A 64 -12.34 2.85 -1.97
CA ASP A 64 -12.19 2.99 -3.42
C ASP A 64 -12.63 4.39 -3.83
N ALA A 65 -13.76 4.86 -3.30
CA ALA A 65 -14.20 6.23 -3.46
C ALA A 65 -13.18 7.26 -2.94
N ALA A 66 -12.48 6.96 -1.84
CA ALA A 66 -11.42 7.83 -1.31
C ALA A 66 -10.21 7.93 -2.26
N VAL A 67 -9.87 6.84 -2.96
CA VAL A 67 -8.83 6.83 -4.00
C VAL A 67 -9.30 7.59 -5.25
N GLU A 68 -10.52 7.34 -5.72
CA GLU A 68 -11.09 8.02 -6.88
C GLU A 68 -11.18 9.54 -6.70
N LYS A 69 -11.49 9.99 -5.48
CA LYS A 69 -11.53 11.42 -5.12
C LYS A 69 -10.14 12.03 -4.88
N GLY A 70 -9.06 11.24 -4.99
CA GLY A 70 -7.68 11.70 -4.84
C GLY A 70 -7.23 11.97 -3.39
N GLY A 71 -8.06 11.66 -2.39
CA GLY A 71 -7.68 11.81 -0.98
C GLY A 71 -6.75 10.68 -0.51
N TRP A 72 -6.92 9.49 -1.09
CA TRP A 72 -6.09 8.29 -0.84
C TRP A 72 -5.43 7.83 -2.13
N GLN A 73 -4.44 6.96 -2.02
CA GLN A 73 -3.73 6.37 -3.16
C GLN A 73 -3.72 4.84 -3.04
N LYS A 74 -3.71 4.16 -4.19
CA LYS A 74 -3.43 2.72 -4.28
C LYS A 74 -1.92 2.53 -4.49
N CYS A 75 -1.33 1.54 -3.84
CA CYS A 75 0.05 1.14 -4.11
C CYS A 75 0.18 0.55 -5.52
N ASP A 76 1.26 0.88 -6.23
CA ASP A 76 1.54 0.31 -7.57
C ASP A 76 2.01 -1.15 -7.55
N HIS A 77 2.38 -1.66 -6.36
CA HIS A 77 2.97 -2.98 -6.17
C HIS A 77 2.02 -4.01 -5.55
N CYS A 78 0.96 -3.57 -4.85
CA CYS A 78 -0.02 -4.45 -4.22
C CYS A 78 -1.38 -3.76 -4.01
N ASP A 79 -2.36 -4.46 -3.43
CA ASP A 79 -3.71 -3.92 -3.25
C ASP A 79 -3.88 -2.97 -2.04
N TYR A 80 -2.79 -2.61 -1.37
CA TYR A 80 -2.84 -1.65 -0.27
C TYR A 80 -3.31 -0.26 -0.75
N LYS A 81 -4.32 0.29 -0.08
CA LYS A 81 -4.85 1.64 -0.28
C LYS A 81 -4.74 2.43 1.01
N GLY A 82 -4.37 3.69 0.94
CA GLY A 82 -4.16 4.50 2.13
C GLY A 82 -3.97 5.98 1.84
N ALA A 83 -3.99 6.79 2.90
CA ALA A 83 -3.55 8.18 2.82
C ALA A 83 -2.07 8.26 2.35
N PRO A 84 -1.64 9.37 1.73
CA PRO A 84 -0.28 9.51 1.18
C PRO A 84 0.84 9.17 2.17
N ALA A 85 0.70 9.56 3.44
CA ALA A 85 1.69 9.23 4.48
C ALA A 85 1.77 7.72 4.75
N SER A 86 0.64 7.03 4.78
CA SER A 86 0.57 5.57 4.95
C SER A 86 1.16 4.84 3.75
N ILE A 87 0.94 5.35 2.54
CA ILE A 87 1.53 4.82 1.30
C ILE A 87 3.05 4.95 1.33
N ARG A 88 3.61 6.09 1.74
CA ARG A 88 5.07 6.23 1.91
C ARG A 88 5.65 5.19 2.87
N ASN A 89 5.02 5.04 4.04
CA ASN A 89 5.46 4.05 5.03
C ASN A 89 5.33 2.61 4.52
N HIS A 90 4.27 2.33 3.76
CA HIS A 90 4.08 1.04 3.11
C HIS A 90 5.16 0.78 2.05
N MET A 91 5.48 1.76 1.21
CA MET A 91 6.50 1.65 0.17
C MET A 91 7.89 1.34 0.73
N THR A 92 8.27 1.89 1.88
CA THR A 92 9.53 1.51 2.55
C THR A 92 9.56 0.02 2.90
N LYS A 93 8.43 -0.55 3.33
CA LYS A 93 8.32 -1.99 3.61
C LYS A 93 8.36 -2.82 2.33
N VAL A 94 7.66 -2.39 1.28
CA VAL A 94 7.67 -3.03 -0.04
C VAL A 94 9.09 -3.10 -0.60
N GLN A 95 9.80 -1.96 -0.65
CA GLN A 95 11.17 -1.90 -1.16
C GLN A 95 12.12 -2.80 -0.37
N LYS A 96 11.98 -2.84 0.96
CA LYS A 96 12.77 -3.76 1.81
C LYS A 96 12.48 -5.22 1.46
N ALA A 97 11.22 -5.60 1.33
CA ALA A 97 10.81 -6.96 0.99
C ALA A 97 11.26 -7.36 -0.42
N GLU A 98 11.13 -6.48 -1.41
CA GLU A 98 11.60 -6.70 -2.78
C GLU A 98 13.12 -6.84 -2.85
N LYS A 99 13.87 -6.08 -2.04
CA LYS A 99 15.32 -6.21 -1.92
C LYS A 99 15.71 -7.58 -1.37
N SER A 100 15.12 -8.01 -0.25
CA SER A 100 15.40 -9.32 0.35
C SER A 100 15.01 -10.48 -0.56
N GLN A 101 13.89 -10.39 -1.27
CA GLN A 101 13.49 -11.36 -2.29
C GLN A 101 14.51 -11.43 -3.44
N ARG A 102 14.94 -10.28 -3.97
CA ARG A 102 15.94 -10.21 -5.03
C ARG A 102 17.26 -10.85 -4.59
N GLU A 103 17.75 -10.51 -3.40
CA GLU A 103 18.99 -11.07 -2.83
C GLU A 103 18.89 -12.59 -2.67
N SER A 104 17.75 -13.10 -2.19
CA SER A 104 17.49 -14.54 -2.07
C SER A 104 17.46 -15.25 -3.43
N LEU A 105 16.84 -14.63 -4.44
CA LEU A 105 16.79 -15.16 -5.80
C LEU A 105 18.18 -15.17 -6.45
N GLU A 106 18.93 -14.06 -6.34
CA GLU A 106 20.30 -13.96 -6.84
C GLU A 106 21.21 -15.03 -6.22
N LYS A 107 21.14 -15.23 -4.90
CA LYS A 107 21.88 -16.31 -4.22
C LYS A 107 21.56 -17.68 -4.81
N SER A 108 20.30 -17.94 -5.10
CA SER A 108 19.85 -19.23 -5.66
C SER A 108 20.27 -19.40 -7.12
N LEU A 109 20.25 -18.33 -7.91
CA LEU A 109 20.74 -18.31 -9.29
C LEU A 109 22.23 -18.68 -9.34
N ARG A 110 23.04 -18.04 -8.50
CA ARG A 110 24.49 -18.33 -8.39
C ARG A 110 24.76 -19.75 -7.90
N ALA A 111 23.98 -20.24 -6.93
CA ALA A 111 24.21 -21.56 -6.35
C ALA A 111 23.78 -22.72 -7.28
N LEU A 112 22.69 -22.56 -8.03
CA LEU A 112 22.11 -23.65 -8.82
C LEU A 112 22.43 -23.57 -10.31
N GLY A 113 22.79 -22.39 -10.82
CA GLY A 113 23.09 -22.15 -12.23
C GLY A 113 21.98 -22.59 -13.21
N GLY A 114 22.36 -22.74 -14.47
CA GLY A 114 21.53 -23.31 -15.53
C GLY A 114 20.40 -22.39 -16.02
N THR A 115 19.34 -23.00 -16.55
CA THR A 115 18.21 -22.31 -17.17
C THR A 115 17.09 -22.00 -16.17
N TRP A 116 16.56 -20.78 -16.22
CA TRP A 116 15.53 -20.27 -15.34
C TRP A 116 14.39 -19.63 -16.12
N ASP A 117 13.19 -20.14 -15.87
CA ASP A 117 11.93 -19.54 -16.29
C ASP A 117 11.22 -18.88 -15.08
N PRO A 118 10.14 -18.10 -15.28
CA PRO A 118 9.46 -17.44 -14.18
C PRO A 118 8.89 -18.41 -13.14
N SER A 119 8.48 -19.61 -13.56
CA SER A 119 7.94 -20.64 -12.69
C SER A 119 8.97 -21.14 -11.68
N ARG A 120 10.19 -21.41 -12.14
CA ARG A 120 11.32 -21.80 -11.30
C ARG A 120 11.69 -20.68 -10.32
N GLY A 121 11.77 -19.44 -10.80
CA GLY A 121 12.04 -18.28 -9.95
C GLY A 121 10.99 -18.10 -8.85
N MET A 122 9.70 -18.22 -9.21
CA MET A 122 8.61 -18.16 -8.24
C MET A 122 8.68 -19.30 -7.22
N GLN A 123 8.97 -20.54 -7.67
CA GLN A 123 9.04 -21.70 -6.76
C GLN A 123 10.18 -21.56 -5.76
N THR A 124 11.37 -21.19 -6.21
CA THR A 124 12.53 -20.95 -5.33
C THR A 124 12.24 -19.90 -4.26
N LEU A 125 11.55 -18.82 -4.62
CA LEU A 125 11.17 -17.80 -3.65
C LEU A 125 10.05 -18.27 -2.70
N ARG A 126 9.10 -19.09 -3.17
CA ARG A 126 8.10 -19.75 -2.30
C ARG A 126 8.74 -20.67 -1.28
N ASP A 127 9.72 -21.47 -1.69
CA ASP A 127 10.46 -22.35 -0.79
C ASP A 127 11.24 -21.57 0.26
N ALA A 128 11.62 -20.32 -0.05
CA ALA A 128 12.23 -19.37 0.88
C ALA A 128 11.20 -18.55 1.73
N GLY A 129 9.90 -18.86 1.63
CA GLY A 129 8.83 -18.22 2.40
C GLY A 129 8.25 -16.93 1.79
N TYR A 130 8.60 -16.60 0.55
CA TYR A 130 8.09 -15.43 -0.16
C TYR A 130 6.92 -15.78 -1.11
N HIS A 131 6.10 -14.79 -1.44
CA HIS A 131 4.95 -14.97 -2.33
C HIS A 131 5.01 -13.99 -3.52
N PRO A 132 6.00 -14.16 -4.42
CA PRO A 132 6.18 -13.24 -5.54
C PRO A 132 5.08 -13.40 -6.59
N SER A 133 4.79 -12.32 -7.31
CA SER A 133 4.04 -12.39 -8.57
C SER A 133 4.96 -12.76 -9.74
N GLU A 134 4.41 -13.33 -10.80
CA GLU A 134 5.18 -13.61 -12.02
C GLU A 134 5.71 -12.32 -12.67
N LYS A 135 4.94 -11.22 -12.57
CA LYS A 135 5.37 -9.88 -13.02
C LYS A 135 6.65 -9.44 -12.31
N TYR A 136 6.74 -9.65 -10.99
CA TYR A 136 7.92 -9.35 -10.20
C TYR A 136 9.13 -10.18 -10.65
N ILE A 137 8.98 -11.51 -10.81
CA ILE A 137 10.09 -12.37 -11.26
C ILE A 137 10.62 -11.93 -12.62
N ARG A 138 9.73 -11.67 -13.59
CA ARG A 138 10.14 -11.18 -14.92
C ARG A 138 10.90 -9.85 -14.85
N ASP A 139 10.49 -8.96 -13.95
CA ASP A 139 11.18 -7.69 -13.74
C ASP A 139 12.57 -7.87 -13.12
N VAL A 140 12.68 -8.73 -12.11
CA VAL A 140 13.97 -9.08 -11.51
C VAL A 140 14.90 -9.72 -12.53
N TYR A 141 14.42 -10.66 -13.36
CA TYR A 141 15.24 -11.27 -14.41
C TYR A 141 15.76 -10.25 -15.42
N ARG A 142 14.94 -9.31 -15.88
CA ARG A 142 15.42 -8.21 -16.74
C ARG A 142 16.52 -7.40 -16.05
N LYS A 143 16.34 -7.05 -14.78
CA LYS A 143 17.34 -6.29 -14.01
C LYS A 143 18.64 -7.07 -13.83
N LEU A 144 18.55 -8.37 -13.54
CA LEU A 144 19.72 -9.24 -13.40
C LEU A 144 20.42 -9.50 -14.74
N ALA A 145 19.68 -9.51 -15.85
CA ALA A 145 20.27 -9.60 -17.18
C ALA A 145 21.04 -8.32 -17.57
N VAL A 146 20.47 -7.14 -17.27
CA VAL A 146 21.17 -5.86 -17.42
C VAL A 146 22.42 -5.79 -16.53
N ALA A 147 22.38 -6.42 -15.35
CA ALA A 147 23.52 -6.51 -14.43
C ALA A 147 24.57 -7.58 -14.83
N GLY A 148 24.35 -8.37 -15.88
CA GLY A 148 25.29 -9.37 -16.37
C GLY A 148 25.23 -10.74 -15.70
N LEU A 149 24.30 -10.97 -14.77
CA LEU A 149 24.14 -12.29 -14.11
C LEU A 149 23.36 -13.29 -14.98
N LEU A 150 22.46 -12.78 -15.83
CA LEU A 150 21.56 -13.57 -16.66
C LEU A 150 21.69 -13.20 -18.14
N GLU A 151 21.56 -14.19 -19.02
CA GLU A 151 21.38 -13.98 -20.46
C GLU A 151 20.01 -14.51 -20.88
N LYS A 152 19.27 -13.72 -21.66
CA LYS A 152 17.98 -14.18 -22.20
C LYS A 152 18.25 -15.13 -23.38
N ILE A 153 17.77 -16.36 -23.31
CA ILE A 153 18.06 -17.41 -24.31
C ILE A 153 16.87 -17.78 -25.19
N ASP A 154 15.66 -17.31 -24.87
CA ASP A 154 14.45 -17.50 -25.68
C ASP A 154 13.87 -16.13 -26.03
N GLU A 155 13.67 -15.82 -27.30
CA GLU A 155 13.19 -14.50 -27.74
C GLU A 155 11.75 -14.22 -27.28
N ASN A 156 10.91 -15.25 -27.24
CA ASN A 156 9.46 -15.16 -27.04
C ASN A 156 9.05 -15.38 -25.58
N ARG A 157 9.86 -16.12 -24.82
CA ARG A 157 9.58 -16.47 -23.42
C ARG A 157 10.58 -15.79 -22.49
N ALA A 158 10.19 -15.62 -21.23
CA ALA A 158 11.06 -15.08 -20.19
C ALA A 158 12.02 -16.15 -19.66
N ILE A 159 12.76 -16.83 -20.54
CA ILE A 159 13.71 -17.89 -20.21
C ILE A 159 15.12 -17.31 -20.26
N TYR A 160 15.85 -17.49 -19.17
CA TYR A 160 17.20 -16.94 -18.97
C TYR A 160 18.18 -18.05 -18.60
N PHE A 161 19.44 -17.89 -18.97
CA PHE A 161 20.55 -18.73 -18.53
C PHE A 161 21.45 -17.94 -17.59
N VAL A 162 21.93 -18.56 -16.52
CA VAL A 162 22.90 -17.94 -15.61
C VAL A 162 24.28 -17.95 -16.28
N ILE A 163 24.83 -16.78 -16.56
CA ILE A 163 26.07 -16.62 -17.35
C ILE A 163 27.30 -16.27 -16.51
N GLU A 164 27.13 -15.90 -15.25
CA GLU A 164 28.25 -15.53 -14.39
C GLU A 164 28.89 -16.75 -13.70
N GLN A 165 30.23 -16.74 -13.77
CA GLN A 165 31.20 -17.47 -12.95
C GLN A 165 31.24 -16.94 -11.51
#